data_AF-L0HE36-F1
#
_entry.id   AF-L0HE36-F1
#
_cell.length_a   1.000
_cell.length_b   1.000
_cell.length_c   1.000
_cell.angle_alpha   90.00
_cell.angle_beta   90.00
_cell.angle_gamma   90.00
#
_symmetry.space_group_name_H-M   'P 1'
#
loop_
_entity.id
_entity.type
_entity.pdbx_description
1 polymer ?
#
loop_
_entity_poly.entity_id
_entity_poly.type
_entity_poly.pdbx_seq_one_letter_code
_entity_poly.pdbx_strand_id
1 'polypeptide(L)'
;MPGQQHVIGRGCKTWRRTLRPVIAIIFLSLLFLPVTAADDGSSSDTVAIRQAHLAWTALDKEYDFSTAVMYCNTLYGSDTTEMSRLLAEFRKQETRIKDTATSTEVDALIEDMRNTTGRFREETFSVMTKGQGKWDVLESQILDAKNNNPYLLQKKDQYWTTRTKAQLAAFDTWVREGQERLDILKAQGYDTTTTQRSLDVFASKKPTVSAAFAAKSETSIRSANQLIQPLSQDFIQELAEVQEQVPDTIRFQFLIDQAYRATALCDKANAELLPILLDIDNTVALVKKTKSDLTNAQRMLNTGSLENTKTPLRLVQKDLSDLAQVYRDIASTMDLGTELNSELNTIALRLDNTADQMRDAL
;
A
#
# COMPACT_ATOMS: atom_id res chain seq x y z
N MET A 1 -10.77 -46.87 -38.12
CA MET A 1 -11.35 -45.50 -37.97
C MET A 1 -12.82 -45.68 -37.65
N PRO A 2 -13.42 -45.02 -36.65
CA PRO A 2 -13.09 -43.77 -35.94
C PRO A 2 -12.37 -44.05 -34.60
N GLY A 3 -11.74 -43.14 -33.84
CA GLY A 3 -11.84 -41.69 -33.72
C GLY A 3 -11.90 -41.35 -32.22
N GLN A 4 -10.83 -41.62 -31.47
CA GLN A 4 -10.74 -41.30 -30.04
C GLN A 4 -10.48 -39.80 -29.86
N GLN A 5 -11.48 -39.11 -29.33
CA GLN A 5 -11.35 -37.74 -28.84
C GLN A 5 -10.42 -37.73 -27.61
N HIS A 6 -9.27 -37.08 -27.75
CA HIS A 6 -8.42 -36.72 -26.62
C HIS A 6 -9.20 -35.78 -25.70
N VAL A 7 -9.49 -36.26 -24.49
CA VAL A 7 -9.88 -35.44 -23.35
C VAL A 7 -8.67 -34.59 -22.98
N ILE A 8 -8.64 -33.35 -23.48
CA ILE A 8 -7.72 -32.33 -23.01
C ILE A 8 -8.11 -32.03 -21.55
N GLY A 9 -7.27 -32.54 -20.65
CA GLY A 9 -7.41 -32.42 -19.21
C GLY A 9 -7.55 -30.95 -18.80
N ARG A 10 -8.55 -30.72 -17.95
CA ARG A 10 -8.88 -29.44 -17.34
C ARG A 10 -7.63 -28.80 -16.73
N GLY A 11 -7.17 -27.70 -17.32
CA GLY A 11 -6.15 -26.85 -16.72
C GLY A 11 -6.60 -26.39 -15.33
N CYS A 12 -5.81 -26.73 -14.32
CA CYS A 12 -6.07 -26.44 -12.92
C CYS A 12 -6.13 -24.92 -12.69
N LYS A 13 -7.31 -24.40 -12.32
CA LYS A 13 -7.60 -22.96 -12.16
C LYS A 13 -6.93 -22.33 -10.93
N THR A 14 -6.33 -23.12 -10.04
CA THR A 14 -5.76 -22.67 -8.75
C THR A 14 -4.39 -22.00 -8.90
N TRP A 15 -3.55 -22.46 -9.83
CA TRP A 15 -2.21 -21.88 -10.08
C TRP A 15 -2.21 -20.49 -10.75
N ARG A 16 -3.37 -19.96 -11.15
CA ARG A 16 -3.51 -18.61 -11.76
C ARG A 16 -3.87 -17.51 -10.76
N ARG A 17 -4.18 -17.81 -9.49
CA ARG A 17 -4.89 -16.86 -8.60
C ARG A 17 -4.13 -16.33 -7.38
N THR A 18 -2.87 -16.67 -7.16
CA THR A 18 -2.17 -16.29 -5.91
C THR A 18 -1.60 -14.87 -5.87
N LEU A 19 -1.69 -14.08 -6.95
CA LEU A 19 -1.04 -12.76 -7.03
C LEU A 19 -1.95 -11.53 -6.93
N ARG A 20 -3.29 -11.71 -6.88
CA ARG A 20 -4.23 -10.59 -6.66
C ARG A 20 -4.33 -10.04 -5.22
N PRO A 21 -4.02 -10.77 -4.12
CA PRO A 21 -4.25 -10.23 -2.77
C PRO A 21 -3.13 -9.31 -2.26
N VAL A 22 -1.94 -9.32 -2.87
CA VAL A 22 -0.78 -8.55 -2.35
C VAL A 22 -0.98 -7.03 -2.45
N ILE A 23 -1.71 -6.57 -3.46
CA ILE A 23 -1.90 -5.14 -3.71
C ILE A 23 -2.95 -4.57 -2.74
N ALA A 24 -4.07 -5.26 -2.55
CA ALA A 24 -5.10 -4.90 -1.57
C ALA A 24 -4.60 -4.74 -0.11
N ILE A 25 -3.60 -5.53 0.27
CA ILE A 25 -3.09 -5.60 1.63
C ILE A 25 -2.32 -4.33 2.04
N ILE A 26 -1.76 -3.57 1.10
CA ILE A 26 -0.93 -2.39 1.42
C ILE A 26 -1.79 -1.12 1.52
N PHE A 27 -2.82 -0.99 0.67
CA PHE A 27 -3.74 0.15 0.66
C PHE A 27 -4.56 0.34 1.96
N LEU A 28 -4.93 -0.73 2.67
CA LEU A 28 -5.64 -0.63 3.96
C LEU A 28 -4.83 0.03 5.08
N SER A 29 -3.51 0.07 4.93
CA SER A 29 -2.55 0.62 5.88
C SER A 29 -2.30 2.14 5.67
N LEU A 30 -2.97 2.73 4.69
CA LEU A 30 -2.73 4.11 4.26
C LEU A 30 -3.62 5.14 4.97
N LEU A 31 -4.59 4.73 5.78
CA LEU A 31 -5.63 5.66 6.25
C LEU A 31 -5.22 6.57 7.42
N PHE A 32 -4.09 6.32 8.09
CA PHE A 32 -3.71 6.98 9.35
C PHE A 32 -2.40 7.78 9.35
N LEU A 33 -1.89 8.26 8.21
CA LEU A 33 -0.56 8.91 8.21
C LEU A 33 -0.55 10.39 8.67
N PRO A 34 0.45 10.78 9.51
CA PRO A 34 0.74 12.14 10.00
C PRO A 34 1.52 13.04 9.01
N VAL A 35 1.50 14.36 9.24
CA VAL A 35 2.10 15.47 8.43
C VAL A 35 3.49 15.92 8.84
N THR A 36 3.94 15.76 10.08
CA THR A 36 5.21 16.35 10.51
C THR A 36 6.37 15.38 10.29
N ALA A 37 6.92 15.38 9.08
CA ALA A 37 8.32 15.03 8.85
C ALA A 37 8.83 15.79 7.61
N ALA A 38 9.03 17.10 7.77
CA ALA A 38 10.18 17.75 7.12
C ALA A 38 11.44 17.30 7.88
N ASP A 39 11.80 16.03 7.72
CA ASP A 39 13.15 15.42 7.82
C ASP A 39 12.98 13.88 7.83
N ASP A 40 13.45 13.26 6.74
CA ASP A 40 14.12 11.95 6.62
C ASP A 40 13.53 10.66 7.27
N GLY A 41 12.33 10.65 7.84
CA GLY A 41 11.80 9.47 8.56
C GLY A 41 10.63 8.71 7.92
N SER A 42 9.83 9.34 7.06
CA SER A 42 8.52 8.80 6.63
C SER A 42 8.57 7.74 5.51
N SER A 43 9.75 7.49 4.93
CA SER A 43 10.01 6.40 3.98
C SER A 43 10.33 5.07 4.67
N SER A 44 10.98 5.10 5.84
CA SER A 44 11.52 3.94 6.56
C SER A 44 10.46 2.89 6.92
N ASP A 45 9.36 3.31 7.55
CA ASP A 45 8.36 2.35 8.06
C ASP A 45 7.59 1.66 6.94
N THR A 46 7.35 2.36 5.82
CA THR A 46 6.72 1.76 4.65
C THR A 46 7.67 0.77 3.98
N VAL A 47 8.95 1.13 3.84
CA VAL A 47 9.99 0.21 3.34
C VAL A 47 10.10 -1.02 4.23
N ALA A 48 10.13 -0.86 5.56
CA ALA A 48 10.23 -1.98 6.51
C ALA A 48 9.04 -2.95 6.44
N ILE A 49 7.81 -2.45 6.29
CA ILE A 49 6.62 -3.30 6.06
C ILE A 49 6.78 -4.09 4.76
N ARG A 50 7.20 -3.41 3.68
CA ARG A 50 7.36 -4.03 2.36
C ARG A 50 8.47 -5.08 2.36
N GLN A 51 9.59 -4.81 3.00
CA GLN A 51 10.68 -5.77 3.21
C GLN A 51 10.19 -7.01 3.98
N ALA A 52 9.46 -6.82 5.08
CA ALA A 52 8.96 -7.92 5.89
C ALA A 52 7.95 -8.79 5.13
N HIS A 53 7.08 -8.16 4.34
CA HIS A 53 6.14 -8.88 3.46
C HIS A 53 6.86 -9.65 2.35
N LEU A 54 7.81 -8.99 1.68
CA LEU A 54 8.60 -9.60 0.62
C LEU A 54 9.42 -10.77 1.16
N ALA A 55 10.03 -10.65 2.34
CA ALA A 55 10.76 -11.74 2.99
C ALA A 55 9.87 -12.94 3.31
N TRP A 56 8.64 -12.72 3.78
CA TRP A 56 7.70 -13.81 4.04
C TRP A 56 7.28 -14.52 2.75
N THR A 57 6.86 -13.76 1.74
CA THR A 57 6.39 -14.30 0.46
C THR A 57 7.52 -14.92 -0.38
N ALA A 58 8.74 -14.38 -0.31
CA ALA A 58 9.94 -14.96 -0.90
C ALA A 58 10.23 -16.34 -0.31
N LEU A 59 10.25 -16.46 1.02
CA LEU A 59 10.48 -17.74 1.68
C LEU A 59 9.40 -18.77 1.32
N ASP A 60 8.12 -18.36 1.27
CA ASP A 60 7.03 -19.22 0.80
C ASP A 60 7.30 -19.72 -0.63
N LYS A 61 7.84 -18.87 -1.49
CA LYS A 61 8.15 -19.20 -2.88
C LYS A 61 9.40 -20.08 -3.01
N GLU A 62 10.39 -19.88 -2.15
CA GLU A 62 11.57 -20.75 -2.09
C GLU A 62 11.17 -22.20 -1.75
N TYR A 63 10.19 -22.39 -0.86
CA TYR A 63 9.63 -23.71 -0.57
C TYR A 63 8.91 -24.35 -1.77
N ASP A 64 8.21 -23.56 -2.61
CA ASP A 64 7.67 -24.08 -3.89
C ASP A 64 8.82 -24.61 -4.76
N PHE A 65 9.87 -23.81 -4.93
CA PHE A 65 10.95 -24.12 -5.87
C PHE A 65 11.78 -25.30 -5.41
N SER A 66 12.19 -25.30 -4.14
CA SER A 66 12.99 -26.39 -3.56
C SER A 66 12.23 -27.73 -3.62
N THR A 67 10.93 -27.72 -3.33
CA THR A 67 10.08 -28.92 -3.44
C THR A 67 9.92 -29.35 -4.89
N ALA A 68 9.72 -28.41 -5.83
CA ALA A 68 9.63 -28.72 -7.26
C ALA A 68 10.93 -29.30 -7.81
N VAL A 69 12.09 -28.77 -7.44
CA VAL A 69 13.41 -29.35 -7.79
C VAL A 69 13.53 -30.76 -7.23
N MET A 70 13.19 -30.97 -5.95
CA MET A 70 13.27 -32.28 -5.32
C MET A 70 12.37 -33.31 -6.01
N TYR A 71 11.11 -32.95 -6.29
CA TYR A 71 10.17 -33.82 -7.00
C TYR A 71 10.65 -34.13 -8.42
N CYS A 72 11.03 -33.10 -9.19
CA CYS A 72 11.46 -33.27 -10.57
C CYS A 72 12.73 -34.12 -10.68
N ASN A 73 13.64 -34.07 -9.70
CA ASN A 73 14.83 -34.94 -9.64
C ASN A 73 14.50 -36.43 -9.54
N THR A 74 13.30 -36.79 -9.08
CA THR A 74 12.87 -38.19 -8.99
C THR A 74 12.28 -38.73 -10.30
N LEU A 75 12.03 -37.86 -11.27
CA LEU A 75 11.43 -38.26 -12.55
C LEU A 75 12.47 -38.92 -13.45
N TYR A 76 12.03 -39.90 -14.24
CA TYR A 76 12.94 -40.60 -15.15
C TYR A 76 13.31 -39.69 -16.34
N GLY A 77 14.60 -39.52 -16.61
CA GLY A 77 15.11 -38.76 -17.76
C GLY A 77 14.97 -37.24 -17.67
N SER A 78 14.66 -36.70 -16.48
CA SER A 78 14.64 -35.27 -16.19
C SER A 78 16.05 -34.70 -16.03
N ASP A 79 16.23 -33.45 -16.43
CA ASP A 79 17.39 -32.62 -16.09
C ASP A 79 16.87 -31.41 -15.31
N THR A 80 17.29 -31.25 -14.06
CA THR A 80 16.86 -30.14 -13.19
C THR A 80 17.96 -29.10 -12.98
N THR A 81 18.99 -29.10 -13.84
CA THR A 81 20.14 -28.20 -13.70
C THR A 81 19.71 -26.73 -13.75
N GLU A 82 18.89 -26.35 -14.72
CA GLU A 82 18.40 -24.97 -14.86
C GLU A 82 17.43 -24.60 -13.71
N MET A 83 16.56 -25.53 -13.29
CA MET A 83 15.71 -25.29 -12.10
C MET A 83 16.55 -25.00 -10.86
N SER A 84 17.62 -25.77 -10.64
CA SER A 84 18.53 -25.59 -9.50
C SER A 84 19.28 -24.26 -9.58
N ARG A 85 19.70 -23.85 -10.78
CA ARG A 85 20.32 -22.55 -11.04
C ARG A 85 19.37 -21.40 -10.72
N LEU A 86 18.12 -21.48 -11.18
CA LEU A 86 17.07 -20.48 -10.93
C LEU A 86 16.69 -20.40 -9.45
N LEU A 87 16.63 -21.53 -8.73
CA LEU A 87 16.45 -21.54 -7.28
C LEU A 87 17.61 -20.84 -6.56
N ALA A 88 18.85 -21.09 -6.96
CA ALA A 88 20.01 -20.40 -6.38
C ALA A 88 19.98 -18.89 -6.65
N GLU A 89 19.57 -18.48 -7.85
CA GLU A 89 19.38 -17.07 -8.20
C GLU A 89 18.28 -16.41 -7.38
N PHE A 90 17.15 -17.10 -7.18
CA PHE A 90 16.05 -16.63 -6.33
C PHE A 90 16.50 -16.45 -4.87
N ARG A 91 17.25 -17.41 -4.31
CA ARG A 91 17.82 -17.31 -2.95
C ARG A 91 18.76 -16.11 -2.83
N LYS A 92 19.58 -15.85 -3.86
CA LYS A 92 20.44 -14.66 -3.89
C LYS A 92 19.61 -13.37 -3.87
N GLN A 93 18.51 -13.31 -4.62
CA GLN A 93 17.58 -12.17 -4.58
C GLN A 93 16.94 -12.02 -3.19
N GLU A 94 16.50 -13.11 -2.55
CA GLU A 94 15.95 -13.08 -1.19
C GLU A 94 16.93 -12.46 -0.18
N THR A 95 18.23 -12.78 -0.27
CA THR A 95 19.23 -12.18 0.64
C THR A 95 19.37 -10.66 0.53
N ARG A 96 19.00 -10.07 -0.63
CA ARG A 96 19.07 -8.62 -0.89
C ARG A 96 17.91 -7.85 -0.28
N ILE A 97 16.83 -8.52 0.14
CA ILE A 97 15.59 -7.86 0.63
C ILE A 97 15.91 -6.87 1.76
N LYS A 98 16.72 -7.29 2.74
CA LYS A 98 17.09 -6.46 3.90
C LYS A 98 17.95 -5.23 3.55
N ASP A 99 18.61 -5.25 2.39
CA ASP A 99 19.56 -4.22 1.96
C ASP A 99 18.87 -3.14 1.11
N THR A 100 17.57 -3.29 0.82
CA THR A 100 16.78 -2.29 0.09
C THR A 100 16.48 -1.09 1.00
N ALA A 101 17.00 0.08 0.69
CA ALA A 101 16.79 1.30 1.48
C ALA A 101 15.54 2.08 1.05
N THR A 102 15.08 1.88 -0.19
CA THR A 102 13.97 2.66 -0.77
C THR A 102 12.86 1.78 -1.34
N SER A 103 11.66 2.34 -1.45
CA SER A 103 10.53 1.69 -2.13
C SER A 103 10.90 1.26 -3.56
N THR A 104 11.60 2.11 -4.31
CA THR A 104 12.04 1.81 -5.68
C THR A 104 12.99 0.61 -5.74
N GLU A 105 13.90 0.47 -4.77
CA GLU A 105 14.79 -0.69 -4.69
C GLU A 105 14.04 -1.97 -4.33
N VAL A 106 13.01 -1.88 -3.47
CA VAL A 106 12.11 -3.01 -3.21
C VAL A 106 11.34 -3.40 -4.47
N ASP A 107 10.84 -2.44 -5.24
CA ASP A 107 10.11 -2.67 -6.50
C ASP A 107 10.98 -3.37 -7.55
N ALA A 108 12.20 -2.86 -7.77
CA ALA A 108 13.17 -3.48 -8.68
C ALA A 108 13.48 -4.92 -8.26
N LEU A 109 13.62 -5.18 -6.95
CA LEU A 109 13.86 -6.53 -6.44
C LEU A 109 12.64 -7.45 -6.64
N ILE A 110 11.41 -6.94 -6.47
CA ILE A 110 10.19 -7.69 -6.76
C ILE A 110 10.13 -8.09 -8.22
N GLU A 111 10.48 -7.18 -9.14
CA GLU A 111 10.53 -7.47 -10.57
C GLU A 111 11.58 -8.55 -10.90
N ASP A 112 12.79 -8.42 -10.37
CA ASP A 112 13.86 -9.42 -10.46
C ASP A 112 13.36 -10.82 -10.01
N MET A 113 12.68 -10.89 -8.86
CA MET A 113 12.16 -12.14 -8.31
C MET A 113 11.00 -12.70 -9.12
N ARG A 114 10.15 -11.85 -9.70
CA ARG A 114 9.07 -12.25 -10.62
C ARG A 114 9.63 -12.86 -11.90
N ASN A 115 10.65 -12.23 -12.49
CA ASN A 115 11.31 -12.74 -13.69
C ASN A 115 11.94 -14.12 -13.43
N THR A 116 12.66 -14.30 -12.31
CA THR A 116 13.18 -15.61 -11.91
C THR A 116 12.06 -16.62 -11.70
N THR A 117 10.95 -16.23 -11.08
CA THR A 117 9.79 -17.10 -10.86
C THR A 117 9.13 -17.55 -12.16
N GLY A 118 8.99 -16.64 -13.14
CA GLY A 118 8.46 -16.95 -14.45
C GLY A 118 9.30 -18.02 -15.16
N ARG A 119 10.62 -17.80 -15.21
CA ARG A 119 11.58 -18.76 -15.79
C ARG A 119 11.57 -20.11 -15.07
N PHE A 120 11.54 -20.11 -13.74
CA PHE A 120 11.50 -21.35 -12.95
C PHE A 120 10.23 -22.17 -13.26
N ARG A 121 9.10 -21.49 -13.43
CA ARG A 121 7.82 -22.13 -13.78
C ARG A 121 7.85 -22.75 -15.17
N GLU A 122 8.40 -22.05 -16.16
CA GLU A 122 8.55 -22.56 -17.53
C GLU A 122 9.42 -23.82 -17.54
N GLU A 123 10.54 -23.79 -16.82
CA GLU A 123 11.44 -24.93 -16.69
C GLU A 123 10.76 -26.09 -15.96
N THR A 124 10.04 -25.83 -14.85
CA THR A 124 9.26 -26.85 -14.14
C THR A 124 8.27 -27.53 -15.09
N PHE A 125 7.56 -26.75 -15.92
CA PHE A 125 6.63 -27.31 -16.89
C PHE A 125 7.31 -28.20 -17.93
N SER A 126 8.46 -27.76 -18.45
CA SER A 126 9.28 -28.51 -19.40
C SER A 126 9.72 -29.86 -18.80
N VAL A 127 10.31 -29.84 -17.61
CA VAL A 127 10.83 -31.02 -16.92
C VAL A 127 9.70 -31.98 -16.54
N MET A 128 8.59 -31.47 -16.00
CA MET A 128 7.40 -32.26 -15.68
C MET A 128 6.81 -32.94 -16.91
N THR A 129 6.77 -32.26 -18.06
CA THR A 129 6.26 -32.83 -19.31
C THR A 129 7.17 -33.95 -19.81
N LYS A 130 8.49 -33.71 -19.83
CA LYS A 130 9.49 -34.69 -20.29
C LYS A 130 9.54 -35.93 -19.40
N GLY A 131 9.56 -35.73 -18.08
CA GLY A 131 9.61 -36.78 -17.07
C GLY A 131 8.26 -37.44 -16.76
N GLN A 132 7.19 -37.04 -17.46
CA GLN A 132 5.81 -37.49 -17.23
C GLN A 132 5.36 -37.34 -15.76
N GLY A 133 5.77 -36.24 -15.14
CA GLY A 133 5.46 -35.89 -13.75
C GLY A 133 3.96 -35.65 -13.52
N LYS A 134 3.54 -35.83 -12.28
CA LYS A 134 2.13 -35.69 -11.84
C LYS A 134 1.96 -34.39 -11.06
N TRP A 135 1.21 -33.44 -11.61
CA TRP A 135 1.03 -32.11 -11.02
C TRP A 135 0.33 -32.14 -9.66
N ASP A 136 -0.62 -33.06 -9.46
CA ASP A 136 -1.31 -33.27 -8.19
C ASP A 136 -0.36 -33.78 -7.10
N VAL A 137 0.60 -34.64 -7.46
CA VAL A 137 1.63 -35.13 -6.51
C VAL A 137 2.56 -33.98 -6.12
N LEU A 138 3.02 -33.19 -7.08
CA LEU A 138 3.84 -32.00 -6.80
C LEU A 138 3.11 -30.99 -5.91
N GLU A 139 1.84 -30.69 -6.21
CA GLU A 139 1.02 -29.78 -5.42
C GLU A 139 0.84 -30.29 -3.98
N SER A 140 0.58 -31.58 -3.79
CA SER A 140 0.52 -32.18 -2.45
C SER A 140 1.83 -32.04 -1.69
N GLN A 141 2.97 -32.32 -2.34
CA GLN A 141 4.27 -32.21 -1.68
C GLN A 141 4.62 -30.76 -1.30
N ILE A 142 4.25 -29.80 -2.15
CA ILE A 142 4.42 -28.37 -1.85
C ILE A 142 3.56 -27.98 -0.65
N LEU A 143 2.29 -28.41 -0.62
CA LEU A 143 1.40 -28.15 0.51
C LEU A 143 1.96 -28.76 1.80
N ASP A 144 2.42 -30.00 1.76
CA ASP A 144 3.01 -30.70 2.91
C ASP A 144 4.28 -30.00 3.42
N ALA A 145 5.15 -29.52 2.53
CA ALA A 145 6.37 -28.80 2.89
C ALA A 145 6.10 -27.45 3.57
N LYS A 146 4.97 -26.83 3.26
CA LYS A 146 4.56 -25.51 3.79
C LYS A 146 3.67 -25.62 5.02
N ASN A 147 2.91 -26.70 5.15
CA ASN A 147 1.95 -26.87 6.20
C ASN A 147 2.64 -26.85 7.57
N ASN A 148 2.21 -25.94 8.46
CA ASN A 148 2.80 -25.71 9.77
C ASN A 148 4.33 -25.47 9.77
N ASN A 149 4.89 -24.98 8.67
CA ASN A 149 6.32 -24.68 8.58
C ASN A 149 6.68 -23.54 9.56
N PRO A 150 7.54 -23.78 10.57
CA PRO A 150 7.81 -22.81 11.62
C PRO A 150 8.52 -21.55 11.10
N TYR A 151 9.34 -21.66 10.05
CA TYR A 151 10.03 -20.51 9.46
C TYR A 151 9.07 -19.61 8.67
N LEU A 152 8.13 -20.20 7.93
CA LEU A 152 7.06 -19.45 7.26
C LEU A 152 6.16 -18.73 8.25
N LEU A 153 5.76 -19.41 9.33
CA LEU A 153 4.96 -18.82 10.40
C LEU A 153 5.73 -17.66 11.09
N GLN A 154 7.02 -17.85 11.38
CA GLN A 154 7.85 -16.81 11.97
C GLN A 154 7.95 -15.57 11.08
N LYS A 155 8.20 -15.73 9.77
CA LYS A 155 8.26 -14.60 8.83
C LYS A 155 6.93 -13.89 8.69
N LYS A 156 5.83 -14.64 8.64
CA LYS A 156 4.47 -14.10 8.63
C LYS A 156 4.20 -13.26 9.89
N ASP A 157 4.60 -13.76 11.05
CA ASP A 157 4.43 -13.05 12.32
C ASP A 157 5.30 -11.80 12.42
N GLN A 158 6.53 -11.83 11.88
CA GLN A 158 7.38 -10.65 11.75
C GLN A 158 6.72 -9.58 10.88
N TYR A 159 6.17 -9.95 9.72
CA TYR A 159 5.41 -9.03 8.86
C TYR A 159 4.25 -8.35 9.62
N TRP A 160 3.41 -9.15 10.29
CA TRP A 160 2.28 -8.61 11.03
C TRP A 160 2.70 -7.73 12.21
N THR A 161 3.79 -8.07 12.88
CA THR A 161 4.36 -7.26 13.98
C THR A 161 4.83 -5.90 13.46
N THR A 162 5.63 -5.89 12.39
CA THR A 162 6.13 -4.66 11.76
C THR A 162 4.97 -3.79 11.28
N ARG A 163 3.99 -4.38 10.59
CA ARG A 163 2.81 -3.65 10.11
C ARG A 163 1.99 -3.07 11.25
N THR A 164 1.69 -3.86 12.29
CA THR A 164 0.92 -3.39 13.45
C THR A 164 1.61 -2.21 14.13
N LYS A 165 2.92 -2.31 14.37
CA LYS A 165 3.70 -1.25 15.01
C LYS A 165 3.65 0.06 14.22
N ALA A 166 3.94 -0.01 12.92
CA ALA A 166 3.94 1.17 12.05
C ALA A 166 2.54 1.81 11.95
N GLN A 167 1.49 1.00 11.89
CA GLN A 167 0.11 1.51 11.77
C GLN A 167 -0.40 2.17 13.05
N LEU A 168 -0.08 1.61 14.21
CA LEU A 168 -0.40 2.25 15.48
C LEU A 168 0.42 3.53 15.70
N ALA A 169 1.69 3.55 15.29
CA ALA A 169 2.51 4.76 15.33
C ALA A 169 1.93 5.86 14.44
N ALA A 170 1.47 5.52 13.24
CA ALA A 170 0.81 6.45 12.34
C ALA A 170 -0.47 7.05 12.98
N PHE A 171 -1.33 6.18 13.52
CA PHE A 171 -2.54 6.60 14.24
C PHE A 171 -2.22 7.56 15.40
N ASP A 172 -1.25 7.20 16.25
CA ASP A 172 -0.84 8.02 17.39
C ASP A 172 -0.31 9.38 16.95
N THR A 173 0.43 9.41 15.85
CA THR A 173 0.97 10.66 15.32
C THR A 173 -0.14 11.56 14.78
N TRP A 174 -1.16 10.99 14.12
CA TRP A 174 -2.32 11.76 13.67
C TRP A 174 -3.07 12.41 14.84
N VAL A 175 -3.30 11.64 15.93
CA VAL A 175 -3.95 12.17 17.14
C VAL A 175 -3.12 13.29 17.76
N ARG A 176 -1.80 13.09 17.89
CA ARG A 176 -0.87 14.09 18.43
C ARG A 176 -0.91 15.38 17.61
N GLU A 177 -0.85 15.31 16.29
CA GLU A 177 -0.91 16.50 15.43
C GLU A 177 -2.26 17.20 15.50
N GLY A 178 -3.36 16.44 15.60
CA GLY A 178 -4.68 16.99 15.85
C GLY A 178 -4.71 17.79 17.15
N GLN A 179 -4.13 17.21 18.22
CA GLN A 179 -4.07 17.85 19.53
C GLN A 179 -3.22 19.13 19.51
N GLU A 180 -2.02 19.07 18.91
CA GLU A 180 -1.12 20.23 18.79
C GLU A 180 -1.81 21.41 18.10
N ARG A 181 -2.64 21.14 17.08
CA ARG A 181 -3.43 22.17 16.40
C ARG A 181 -4.51 22.76 17.29
N LEU A 182 -5.24 21.92 18.02
CA LEU A 182 -6.26 22.40 18.97
C LEU A 182 -5.65 23.23 20.09
N ASP A 183 -4.47 22.86 20.58
CA ASP A 183 -3.75 23.59 21.62
C ASP A 183 -3.35 24.99 21.13
N ILE A 184 -2.88 25.12 19.88
CA ILE A 184 -2.58 26.41 19.25
C ILE A 184 -3.83 27.29 19.15
N LEU A 185 -4.94 26.72 18.65
CA LEU A 185 -6.20 27.46 18.49
C LEU A 185 -6.76 27.91 19.83
N LYS A 186 -6.73 27.03 20.84
CA LYS A 186 -7.14 27.34 22.20
C LYS A 186 -6.29 28.46 22.81
N ALA A 187 -4.97 28.43 22.59
CA ALA A 187 -4.07 29.49 23.06
C ALA A 187 -4.35 30.85 22.41
N GLN A 188 -4.91 30.86 21.19
CA GLN A 188 -5.33 32.07 20.48
C GLN A 188 -6.73 32.56 20.89
N GLY A 189 -7.41 31.86 21.81
CA GLY A 189 -8.70 32.26 22.36
C GLY A 189 -9.92 31.72 21.61
N TYR A 190 -9.73 30.79 20.67
CA TYR A 190 -10.82 30.13 19.96
C TYR A 190 -11.49 29.06 20.83
N ASP A 191 -12.81 28.91 20.71
CA ASP A 191 -13.53 27.81 21.33
C ASP A 191 -13.28 26.51 20.55
N THR A 192 -12.47 25.64 21.13
CA THR A 192 -12.13 24.32 20.57
C THR A 192 -12.92 23.18 21.20
N THR A 193 -13.92 23.46 22.04
CA THR A 193 -14.58 22.45 22.88
C THR A 193 -15.22 21.31 22.07
N THR A 194 -15.91 21.66 20.98
CA THR A 194 -16.57 20.67 20.11
C THR A 194 -15.52 19.85 19.35
N THR A 195 -14.56 20.52 18.71
CA THR A 195 -13.49 19.87 17.95
C THR A 195 -12.60 18.97 18.81
N GLN A 196 -12.33 19.37 20.06
CA GLN A 196 -11.61 18.53 21.03
C GLN A 196 -12.38 17.25 21.33
N ARG A 197 -13.71 17.33 21.51
CA ARG A 197 -14.53 16.14 21.74
C ARG A 197 -14.48 15.19 20.54
N SER A 198 -14.51 15.71 19.31
CA SER A 198 -14.38 14.89 18.11
C SER A 198 -13.01 14.21 18.02
N LEU A 199 -11.92 14.94 18.32
CA LEU A 199 -10.59 14.34 18.42
C LEU A 199 -10.51 13.24 19.48
N ASP A 200 -11.09 13.47 20.67
CA ASP A 200 -11.12 12.48 21.75
C ASP A 200 -11.89 11.22 21.34
N VAL A 201 -13.01 11.39 20.65
CA VAL A 201 -13.81 10.27 20.11
C VAL A 201 -13.02 9.50 19.07
N PHE A 202 -12.33 10.17 18.15
CA PHE A 202 -11.44 9.52 17.19
C PHE A 202 -10.30 8.77 17.91
N ALA A 203 -9.59 9.44 18.82
CA ALA A 203 -8.47 8.88 19.58
C ALA A 203 -8.88 7.65 20.40
N SER A 204 -10.11 7.64 20.92
CA SER A 204 -10.69 6.49 21.63
C SER A 204 -10.79 5.21 20.79
N LYS A 205 -10.65 5.29 19.46
CA LYS A 205 -10.68 4.14 18.54
C LYS A 205 -9.34 3.43 18.38
N LYS A 206 -8.26 3.88 19.02
CA LYS A 206 -6.97 3.17 19.02
C LYS A 206 -7.08 1.67 19.37
N PRO A 207 -7.87 1.24 20.38
CA PRO A 207 -8.05 -0.18 20.67
C PRO A 207 -8.72 -0.95 19.52
N THR A 208 -9.65 -0.33 18.80
CA THR A 208 -10.29 -0.91 17.60
C THR A 208 -9.27 -1.14 16.48
N VAL A 209 -8.40 -0.16 16.23
CA VAL A 209 -7.29 -0.28 15.27
C VAL A 209 -6.35 -1.42 15.70
N SER A 210 -5.93 -1.42 16.96
CA SER A 210 -5.03 -2.45 17.51
C SER A 210 -5.62 -3.85 17.40
N ALA A 211 -6.89 -4.04 17.75
CA ALA A 211 -7.59 -5.32 17.65
C ALA A 211 -7.70 -5.79 16.20
N ALA A 212 -7.98 -4.88 15.26
CA ALA A 212 -8.07 -5.21 13.84
C ALA A 212 -6.74 -5.72 13.27
N PHE A 213 -5.62 -5.08 13.63
CA PHE A 213 -4.28 -5.55 13.24
C PHE A 213 -3.87 -6.83 13.98
N ALA A 214 -4.25 -7.00 15.25
CA ALA A 214 -4.02 -8.23 16.01
C ALA A 214 -4.75 -9.44 15.42
N ALA A 215 -5.90 -9.22 14.76
CA ALA A 215 -6.63 -10.26 14.04
C ALA A 215 -5.93 -10.75 12.77
N LYS A 216 -4.85 -10.07 12.31
CA LYS A 216 -4.07 -10.43 11.11
C LYS A 216 -4.98 -10.63 9.87
N SER A 217 -5.99 -9.79 9.75
CA SER A 217 -7.11 -9.96 8.80
C SER A 217 -7.43 -8.63 8.12
N GLU A 218 -7.31 -8.59 6.80
CA GLU A 218 -7.69 -7.41 6.00
C GLU A 218 -9.16 -7.06 6.18
N THR A 219 -10.03 -8.05 6.31
CA THR A 219 -11.46 -7.81 6.55
C THR A 219 -11.67 -7.05 7.86
N SER A 220 -10.96 -7.45 8.92
CA SER A 220 -11.06 -6.78 10.23
C SER A 220 -10.52 -5.35 10.17
N ILE A 221 -9.40 -5.14 9.47
CA ILE A 221 -8.82 -3.80 9.26
C ILE A 221 -9.79 -2.94 8.44
N ARG A 222 -10.43 -3.49 7.40
CA ARG A 222 -11.41 -2.77 6.56
C ARG A 222 -12.59 -2.29 7.38
N SER A 223 -13.16 -3.18 8.19
CA SER A 223 -14.28 -2.86 9.06
C SER A 223 -13.90 -1.80 10.11
N ALA A 224 -12.70 -1.88 10.68
CA ALA A 224 -12.21 -0.84 11.59
C ALA A 224 -12.07 0.51 10.87
N ASN A 225 -11.53 0.51 9.65
CA ASN A 225 -11.38 1.72 8.85
C ASN A 225 -12.73 2.36 8.50
N GLN A 226 -13.74 1.58 8.13
CA GLN A 226 -15.09 2.07 7.86
C GLN A 226 -15.73 2.76 9.07
N LEU A 227 -15.39 2.32 10.29
CA LEU A 227 -15.88 2.94 11.53
C LEU A 227 -15.12 4.22 11.90
N ILE A 228 -13.84 4.30 11.55
CA ILE A 228 -12.95 5.36 12.01
C ILE A 228 -12.86 6.51 11.01
N GLN A 229 -12.97 6.21 9.72
CA GLN A 229 -12.87 7.22 8.66
C GLN A 229 -13.88 8.37 8.82
N PRO A 230 -15.18 8.13 9.08
CA PRO A 230 -16.14 9.22 9.30
C PRO A 230 -15.73 10.09 10.49
N LEU A 231 -15.29 9.49 11.60
CA LEU A 231 -14.86 10.23 12.79
C LEU A 231 -13.66 11.14 12.52
N SER A 232 -12.72 10.68 11.68
CA SER A 232 -11.60 11.51 11.25
C SER A 232 -12.05 12.68 10.37
N GLN A 233 -13.07 12.47 9.55
CA GLN A 233 -13.64 13.50 8.67
C GLN A 233 -14.41 14.54 9.49
N ASP A 234 -15.22 14.09 10.46
CA ASP A 234 -15.93 14.95 11.40
C ASP A 234 -14.95 15.86 12.15
N PHE A 235 -13.86 15.30 12.68
CA PHE A 235 -12.81 16.10 13.33
C PHE A 235 -12.19 17.13 12.38
N ILE A 236 -11.84 16.72 11.15
CA ILE A 236 -11.22 17.62 10.17
C ILE A 236 -12.17 18.76 9.80
N GLN A 237 -13.46 18.45 9.63
CA GLN A 237 -14.48 19.44 9.32
C GLN A 237 -14.68 20.41 10.48
N GLU A 238 -14.89 19.92 11.70
CA GLU A 238 -15.04 20.77 12.89
C GLU A 238 -13.78 21.61 13.15
N LEU A 239 -12.59 21.09 12.82
CA LEU A 239 -11.35 21.84 12.90
C LEU A 239 -11.29 22.96 11.86
N ALA A 240 -11.77 22.71 10.64
CA ALA A 240 -11.88 23.73 9.60
C ALA A 240 -12.87 24.84 9.98
N GLU A 241 -14.02 24.50 10.58
CA GLU A 241 -15.03 25.45 11.05
C GLU A 241 -14.48 26.38 12.15
N VAL A 242 -13.74 25.83 13.12
CA VAL A 242 -13.04 26.66 14.12
C VAL A 242 -11.96 27.53 13.46
N GLN A 243 -11.33 27.02 12.40
CA GLN A 243 -10.31 27.73 11.64
C GLN A 243 -10.82 28.84 10.73
N GLU A 244 -12.10 28.91 10.38
CA GLU A 244 -12.68 30.04 9.65
C GLU A 244 -12.57 31.37 10.43
N GLN A 245 -12.44 31.29 11.75
CA GLN A 245 -12.28 32.44 12.63
C GLN A 245 -10.81 32.86 12.78
N VAL A 246 -9.89 32.11 12.18
CA VAL A 246 -8.43 32.19 12.38
C VAL A 246 -7.79 32.94 11.20
N PRO A 247 -6.71 33.73 11.43
CA PRO A 247 -6.00 34.38 10.34
C PRO A 247 -5.61 33.42 9.22
N ASP A 248 -5.76 33.88 7.98
CA ASP A 248 -5.50 33.12 6.74
C ASP A 248 -4.18 32.35 6.75
N THR A 249 -3.16 32.84 7.47
CA THR A 249 -1.87 32.16 7.61
C THR A 249 -1.98 30.74 8.16
N ILE A 250 -2.79 30.56 9.22
CA ILE A 250 -2.93 29.27 9.90
C ILE A 250 -3.85 28.35 9.08
N ARG A 251 -4.90 28.92 8.50
CA ARG A 251 -5.82 28.21 7.60
C ARG A 251 -5.08 27.69 6.36
N PHE A 252 -4.22 28.50 5.75
CA PHE A 252 -3.41 28.08 4.61
C PHE A 252 -2.39 27.00 4.97
N GLN A 253 -1.76 27.08 6.15
CA GLN A 253 -0.89 26.00 6.63
C GLN A 253 -1.67 24.68 6.76
N PHE A 254 -2.88 24.74 7.32
CA PHE A 254 -3.73 23.55 7.47
C PHE A 254 -4.06 22.90 6.12
N LEU A 255 -4.44 23.69 5.12
CA LEU A 255 -4.77 23.20 3.78
C LEU A 255 -3.55 22.58 3.10
N ILE A 256 -2.38 23.22 3.21
CA ILE A 256 -1.11 22.69 2.70
C ILE A 256 -0.81 21.33 3.33
N ASP A 257 -0.96 21.22 4.64
CA ASP A 257 -0.73 20.00 5.39
C ASP A 257 -1.70 18.86 4.99
N GLN A 258 -3.00 19.16 4.82
CA GLN A 258 -3.98 18.16 4.33
C GLN A 258 -3.63 17.68 2.93
N ALA A 259 -3.25 18.60 2.05
CA ALA A 259 -2.89 18.27 0.68
C ALA A 259 -1.57 17.50 0.58
N TYR A 260 -0.58 17.76 1.44
CA TYR A 260 0.61 16.91 1.56
C TYR A 260 0.25 15.48 1.98
N ARG A 261 -0.68 15.28 2.93
CA ARG A 261 -1.17 13.93 3.29
C ARG A 261 -1.79 13.24 2.09
N ALA A 262 -2.72 13.91 1.43
CA ALA A 262 -3.43 13.33 0.29
C ALA A 262 -2.46 12.95 -0.83
N THR A 263 -1.48 13.80 -1.12
CA THR A 263 -0.44 13.55 -2.14
C THR A 263 0.50 12.39 -1.77
N ALA A 264 0.86 12.24 -0.50
CA ALA A 264 1.68 11.12 -0.04
C ALA A 264 0.95 9.76 -0.16
N LEU A 265 -0.39 9.74 -0.04
CA LEU A 265 -1.19 8.54 -0.32
C LEU A 265 -1.11 8.17 -1.79
N CYS A 266 -1.13 9.17 -2.68
CA CYS A 266 -1.00 8.97 -4.11
C CYS A 266 0.37 8.40 -4.52
N ASP A 267 1.46 8.82 -3.88
CA ASP A 267 2.78 8.21 -4.16
C ASP A 267 2.80 6.72 -3.86
N LYS A 268 2.20 6.35 -2.72
CA LYS A 268 2.15 4.96 -2.28
C LYS A 268 1.25 4.14 -3.21
N ALA A 269 0.10 4.68 -3.58
CA ALA A 269 -0.79 4.09 -4.57
C ALA A 269 -0.10 3.88 -5.93
N ASN A 270 0.58 4.89 -6.46
CA ASN A 270 1.29 4.79 -7.73
C ASN A 270 2.43 3.76 -7.68
N ALA A 271 3.20 3.72 -6.60
CA ALA A 271 4.25 2.71 -6.42
C ALA A 271 3.70 1.27 -6.43
N GLU A 272 2.43 1.08 -6.05
CA GLU A 272 1.77 -0.23 -6.07
C GLU A 272 1.10 -0.57 -7.41
N LEU A 273 0.68 0.45 -8.17
CA LEU A 273 0.08 0.29 -9.49
C LEU A 273 1.13 0.08 -10.60
N LEU A 274 2.32 0.68 -10.46
CA LEU A 274 3.45 0.57 -11.40
C LEU A 274 3.82 -0.90 -11.73
N PRO A 275 3.96 -1.80 -10.74
CA PRO A 275 4.28 -3.21 -10.99
C PRO A 275 3.14 -4.04 -11.61
N ILE A 276 1.95 -3.46 -11.80
CA ILE A 276 0.78 -4.11 -12.44
C ILE A 276 0.70 -3.73 -13.94
N LEU A 277 1.67 -2.96 -14.44
CA LEU A 277 1.75 -2.50 -15.84
C LEU A 277 0.50 -1.71 -16.28
N LEU A 278 -0.03 -0.91 -15.36
CA LEU A 278 -1.07 0.06 -15.68
C LEU A 278 -0.39 1.33 -16.20
N ASP A 279 -0.91 1.90 -17.28
CA ASP A 279 -0.52 3.21 -17.76
C ASP A 279 -0.94 4.26 -16.73
N ILE A 280 -0.03 4.56 -15.80
CA ILE A 280 -0.22 5.53 -14.71
C ILE A 280 0.71 6.75 -14.87
N ASP A 281 1.30 6.94 -16.05
CA ASP A 281 2.25 8.03 -16.31
C ASP A 281 1.61 9.40 -16.02
N ASN A 282 0.32 9.53 -16.34
CA ASN A 282 -0.48 10.71 -16.03
C ASN A 282 -0.61 10.91 -14.51
N THR A 283 -0.90 9.86 -13.75
CA THR A 283 -1.03 9.91 -12.29
C THR A 283 0.30 10.26 -11.62
N VAL A 284 1.40 9.69 -12.09
CA VAL A 284 2.76 9.97 -11.57
C VAL A 284 3.16 11.42 -11.86
N ALA A 285 2.89 11.90 -13.08
CA ALA A 285 3.16 13.29 -13.46
C ALA A 285 2.33 14.28 -12.63
N LEU A 286 1.04 13.98 -12.42
CA LEU A 286 0.14 14.79 -11.59
C LEU A 286 0.62 14.84 -10.14
N VAL A 287 0.97 13.71 -9.51
CA VAL A 287 1.50 13.70 -8.13
C VAL A 287 2.76 14.56 -8.02
N LYS A 288 3.69 14.45 -8.97
CA LYS A 288 4.90 15.28 -8.99
C LYS A 288 4.58 16.77 -9.12
N LYS A 289 3.60 17.12 -9.95
CA LYS A 289 3.11 18.49 -10.11
C LYS A 289 2.49 19.01 -8.81
N THR A 290 1.59 18.25 -8.19
CA THR A 290 0.96 18.62 -6.92
C THR A 290 1.98 18.90 -5.83
N LYS A 291 3.05 18.09 -5.71
CA LYS A 291 4.15 18.33 -4.77
C LYS A 291 4.91 19.64 -5.04
N SER A 292 5.14 19.95 -6.31
CA SER A 292 5.78 21.20 -6.70
C SER A 292 4.91 22.40 -6.30
N ASP A 293 3.61 22.32 -6.57
CA ASP A 293 2.66 23.39 -6.24
C ASP A 293 2.47 23.53 -4.72
N LEU A 294 2.49 22.43 -3.97
CA LEU A 294 2.51 22.41 -2.51
C LEU A 294 3.77 23.07 -1.92
N THR A 295 4.93 22.75 -2.47
CA THR A 295 6.21 23.35 -2.06
C THR A 295 6.20 24.86 -2.34
N ASN A 296 5.61 25.27 -3.46
CA ASN A 296 5.44 26.67 -3.78
C ASN A 296 4.45 27.37 -2.83
N ALA A 297 3.33 26.74 -2.50
CA ALA A 297 2.36 27.25 -1.53
C ALA A 297 3.00 27.44 -0.14
N GLN A 298 3.74 26.43 0.35
CA GLN A 298 4.45 26.50 1.62
C GLN A 298 5.49 27.64 1.62
N ARG A 299 6.23 27.80 0.53
CA ARG A 299 7.20 28.89 0.39
C ARG A 299 6.54 30.26 0.42
N MET A 300 5.43 30.45 -0.30
CA MET A 300 4.70 31.74 -0.32
C MET A 300 4.06 32.07 1.02
N LEU A 301 3.62 31.04 1.76
CA LEU A 301 3.11 31.20 3.10
C LEU A 301 4.22 31.64 4.06
N ASN A 302 5.39 31.01 3.97
CA ASN A 302 6.55 31.31 4.82
C ASN A 302 7.13 32.71 4.58
N THR A 303 6.93 33.31 3.40
CA THR A 303 7.33 34.71 3.11
C THR A 303 6.33 35.75 3.60
N GLY A 304 5.22 35.32 4.23
CA GLY A 304 4.20 36.19 4.81
C GLY A 304 3.23 36.79 3.79
N SER A 305 3.23 36.31 2.54
CA SER A 305 2.39 36.86 1.48
C SER A 305 1.14 36.01 1.27
N LEU A 306 0.10 36.30 2.04
CA LEU A 306 -1.16 35.53 2.05
C LEU A 306 -1.87 35.55 0.68
N GLU A 307 -1.97 36.71 0.03
CA GLU A 307 -2.56 36.81 -1.30
C GLU A 307 -1.79 36.00 -2.35
N ASN A 308 -0.45 35.99 -2.27
CA ASN A 308 0.38 35.20 -3.18
C ASN A 308 0.34 33.69 -2.87
N THR A 309 -0.12 33.30 -1.67
CA THR A 309 -0.29 31.89 -1.27
C THR A 309 -1.57 31.28 -1.87
N LYS A 310 -2.62 32.09 -2.09
CA LYS A 310 -3.91 31.62 -2.65
C LYS A 310 -3.75 30.99 -4.04
N THR A 311 -2.91 31.57 -4.90
CA THR A 311 -2.73 31.07 -6.28
C THR A 311 -2.12 29.66 -6.32
N PRO A 312 -0.98 29.38 -5.67
CA PRO A 312 -0.48 28.01 -5.49
C PRO A 312 -1.50 27.07 -4.83
N LEU A 313 -2.25 27.53 -3.82
CA LEU A 313 -3.25 26.69 -3.16
C LEU A 313 -4.41 26.31 -4.09
N ARG A 314 -4.85 27.20 -4.97
CA ARG A 314 -5.85 26.87 -6.01
C ARG A 314 -5.32 25.88 -7.04
N LEU A 315 -4.02 25.92 -7.36
CA LEU A 315 -3.39 24.92 -8.21
C LEU A 315 -3.36 23.55 -7.53
N VAL A 316 -2.99 23.50 -6.25
CA VAL A 316 -3.04 22.26 -5.46
C VAL A 316 -4.46 21.71 -5.38
N GLN A 317 -5.46 22.57 -5.10
CA GLN A 317 -6.86 22.17 -5.06
C GLN A 317 -7.30 21.50 -6.37
N LYS A 318 -6.97 22.12 -7.51
CA LYS A 318 -7.26 21.54 -8.82
C LYS A 318 -6.53 20.22 -9.02
N ASP A 319 -5.23 20.18 -8.72
CA ASP A 319 -4.42 18.99 -8.93
C ASP A 319 -4.90 17.79 -8.10
N LEU A 320 -5.40 18.02 -6.89
CA LEU A 320 -6.01 16.97 -6.06
C LEU A 320 -7.30 16.43 -6.67
N SER A 321 -8.15 17.29 -7.22
CA SER A 321 -9.38 16.86 -7.91
C SER A 321 -9.06 16.12 -9.22
N ASP A 322 -8.08 16.60 -9.98
CA ASP A 322 -7.59 15.92 -11.18
C ASP A 322 -7.01 14.53 -10.82
N LEU A 323 -6.25 14.42 -9.72
CA LEU A 323 -5.77 13.14 -9.19
C LEU A 323 -6.92 12.22 -8.76
N ALA A 324 -7.94 12.74 -8.09
CA ALA A 324 -9.10 11.97 -7.68
C ALA A 324 -9.78 11.32 -8.88
N GLN A 325 -9.96 12.10 -9.96
CA GLN A 325 -10.54 11.60 -11.19
C GLN A 325 -9.68 10.51 -11.84
N VAL A 326 -8.36 10.72 -11.93
CA VAL A 326 -7.46 9.69 -12.51
C VAL A 326 -7.53 8.38 -11.72
N TYR A 327 -7.60 8.42 -10.38
CA TYR A 327 -7.77 7.20 -9.59
C TYR A 327 -9.12 6.50 -9.80
N ARG A 328 -10.21 7.24 -10.02
CA ARG A 328 -11.50 6.65 -10.44
C ARG A 328 -11.44 6.04 -11.82
N ASP A 329 -10.76 6.69 -12.74
CA ASP A 329 -10.61 6.21 -14.11
C ASP A 329 -9.81 4.90 -14.11
N ILE A 330 -8.71 4.82 -13.36
CA ILE A 330 -7.95 3.58 -13.15
C ILE A 330 -8.86 2.50 -12.54
N ALA A 331 -9.60 2.81 -11.46
CA ALA A 331 -10.48 1.86 -10.79
C ALA A 331 -11.65 1.36 -11.67
N SER A 332 -12.11 2.15 -12.63
CA SER A 332 -13.25 1.84 -13.49
C SER A 332 -12.85 1.18 -14.81
N THR A 333 -11.67 1.50 -15.34
CA THR A 333 -11.21 1.02 -16.65
C THR A 333 -10.34 -0.22 -16.57
N MET A 334 -9.74 -0.51 -15.41
CA MET A 334 -8.78 -1.61 -15.25
C MET A 334 -9.39 -2.76 -14.43
N ASP A 335 -9.24 -4.02 -14.89
CA ASP A 335 -9.72 -5.23 -14.19
C ASP A 335 -8.77 -5.60 -13.01
N LEU A 336 -8.83 -4.75 -11.98
CA LEU A 336 -7.95 -4.78 -10.80
C LEU A 336 -8.50 -5.67 -9.67
N GLY A 337 -9.73 -6.16 -9.80
CA GLY A 337 -10.45 -6.86 -8.74
C GLY A 337 -11.15 -5.91 -7.76
N THR A 338 -12.16 -6.42 -7.07
CA THR A 338 -13.08 -5.63 -6.22
C THR A 338 -12.40 -4.89 -5.08
N GLU A 339 -11.29 -5.41 -4.58
CA GLU A 339 -10.59 -4.87 -3.42
C GLU A 339 -9.77 -3.63 -3.78
N LEU A 340 -8.89 -3.77 -4.77
CA LEU A 340 -8.09 -2.65 -5.30
C LEU A 340 -8.98 -1.54 -5.88
N ASN A 341 -10.08 -1.90 -6.56
CA ASN A 341 -11.06 -0.92 -7.02
C ASN A 341 -11.72 -0.14 -5.88
N SER A 342 -12.07 -0.80 -4.77
CA SER A 342 -12.64 -0.13 -3.61
C SER A 342 -11.66 0.84 -2.96
N GLU A 343 -10.37 0.50 -2.98
CA GLU A 343 -9.30 1.29 -2.36
C GLU A 343 -8.94 2.52 -3.19
N LEU A 344 -8.80 2.38 -4.51
CA LEU A 344 -8.58 3.50 -5.41
C LEU A 344 -9.75 4.49 -5.36
N ASN A 345 -10.99 3.99 -5.26
CA ASN A 345 -12.16 4.85 -5.06
C ASN A 345 -12.16 5.55 -3.69
N THR A 346 -11.61 4.91 -2.66
CA THR A 346 -11.45 5.52 -1.33
C THR A 346 -10.39 6.63 -1.33
N ILE A 347 -9.28 6.42 -2.05
CA ILE A 347 -8.25 7.46 -2.28
C ILE A 347 -8.85 8.62 -3.05
N ALA A 348 -9.56 8.35 -4.15
CA ALA A 348 -10.22 9.38 -4.93
C ALA A 348 -11.19 10.20 -4.09
N LEU A 349 -12.02 9.57 -3.26
CA LEU A 349 -12.94 10.27 -2.35
C LEU A 349 -12.17 11.17 -1.37
N ARG A 350 -11.04 10.72 -0.83
CA ARG A 350 -10.23 11.51 0.10
C ARG A 350 -9.56 12.71 -0.57
N LEU A 351 -9.12 12.54 -1.81
CA LEU A 351 -8.56 13.62 -2.63
C LEU A 351 -9.61 14.68 -2.94
N ASP A 352 -10.81 14.28 -3.36
CA ASP A 352 -11.92 15.21 -3.59
C ASP A 352 -12.34 15.95 -2.32
N ASN A 353 -12.49 15.25 -1.20
CA ASN A 353 -12.83 15.91 0.06
C ASN A 353 -11.77 16.95 0.46
N THR A 354 -10.48 16.67 0.20
CA THR A 354 -9.41 17.64 0.47
C THR A 354 -9.47 18.82 -0.50
N ALA A 355 -9.72 18.56 -1.78
CA ALA A 355 -9.90 19.60 -2.80
C ALA A 355 -11.11 20.49 -2.51
N ASP A 356 -12.23 19.91 -2.07
CA ASP A 356 -13.45 20.63 -1.70
C ASP A 356 -13.20 21.51 -0.47
N GLN A 357 -12.52 21.00 0.57
CA GLN A 357 -12.12 21.80 1.72
C GLN A 357 -11.22 22.99 1.33
N MET A 358 -10.32 22.80 0.38
CA MET A 358 -9.50 23.90 -0.14
C MET A 358 -10.32 24.90 -0.95
N ARG A 359 -11.27 24.43 -1.77
CA ARG A 359 -12.14 25.30 -2.57
C ARG A 359 -12.99 26.20 -1.68
N ASP A 360 -13.56 25.65 -0.63
CA ASP A 360 -14.49 26.38 0.23
C ASP A 360 -13.74 27.40 1.13
N ALA A 361 -12.44 27.21 1.34
CA ALA A 361 -11.57 28.07 2.14
C ALA A 361 -10.79 29.16 1.36
N LEU A 362 -10.76 29.13 0.01
CA LEU A 362 -9.96 30.03 -0.85
C LEU A 362 -10.79 30.97 -1.72
#